data_AF-A0A1X7BY23-F1
#
_entry.id   AF-A0A1X7BY23-F1
#
_cell.length_a   1.000
_cell.length_b   1.000
_cell.length_c   1.000
_cell.angle_alpha   90.00
_cell.angle_beta   90.00
_cell.angle_gamma   90.00
#
_symmetry.space_group_name_H-M   'P 1'
#
loop_
_entity.id
_entity.type
_entity.pdbx_description
1 polymer ?
#
loop_
_entity_poly.entity_id
_entity_poly.type
_entity_poly.pdbx_seq_one_letter_code
_entity_poly.pdbx_strand_id
1 'polypeptide(L)'
;MVGYEYKVIPAPAKGLKAPGIKGPEARFANTLEKKMNELAADGWEYQRSDILPSEERQGLTSTQTVYRSVLVFRRALTAKPPEDETEAYPVTQDDEVPVEADDQEASDTAEPDVETAEDVPDEDAENEKSPA
;
A
#
# COMPACT_ATOMS: atom_id res chain seq x y z
N MET A 1 15.94 25.40 22.16
CA MET A 1 15.98 24.63 20.89
C MET A 1 15.45 23.25 21.18
N VAL A 2 14.45 22.78 20.44
CA VAL A 2 13.95 21.40 20.58
C VAL A 2 14.96 20.48 19.90
N GLY A 3 15.56 19.56 20.67
CA GLY A 3 16.38 18.49 20.10
C GLY A 3 15.49 17.39 19.53
N TYR A 4 15.94 16.71 18.48
CA TYR A 4 15.23 15.58 17.90
C TYR A 4 16.11 14.33 17.87
N GLU A 5 15.51 13.20 18.20
CA GLU A 5 16.02 11.86 17.92
C GLU A 5 15.50 11.44 16.55
N TYR A 6 16.32 10.78 15.73
CA TYR A 6 15.92 10.26 14.42
C TYR A 6 16.05 8.75 14.37
N LYS A 7 15.10 8.11 13.69
CA LYS A 7 15.12 6.67 13.40
C LYS A 7 14.96 6.47 11.90
N VAL A 8 15.84 5.66 11.31
CA VAL A 8 15.75 5.27 9.90
C VAL A 8 15.58 3.76 9.85
N ILE A 9 14.56 3.29 9.14
CA ILE A 9 14.30 1.86 8.95
C ILE A 9 14.19 1.54 7.45
N PRO A 10 14.53 0.32 7.01
CA PRO A 10 14.23 -0.12 5.66
C PRO A 10 12.73 -0.04 5.37
N ALA A 11 12.36 0.45 4.19
CA ALA A 11 10.97 0.42 3.77
C ALA A 11 10.50 -1.03 3.58
N PRO A 12 9.27 -1.38 3.96
CA PRO A 12 8.75 -2.70 3.70
C PRO A 12 8.74 -2.99 2.19
N ALA A 13 9.31 -4.13 1.79
CA ALA A 13 9.32 -4.55 0.38
C ALA A 13 8.19 -5.53 0.02
N LYS A 14 7.48 -6.07 1.03
CA LYS A 14 6.47 -7.12 0.85
C LYS A 14 5.18 -6.77 1.55
N GLY A 15 4.07 -7.08 0.87
CA GLY A 15 2.74 -6.94 1.40
C GLY A 15 2.35 -8.05 2.38
N LEU A 16 1.62 -7.70 3.44
CA LEU A 16 1.07 -8.61 4.44
C LEU A 16 -0.40 -8.88 4.14
N LYS A 17 -0.78 -10.16 4.15
CA LYS A 17 -2.18 -10.58 4.03
C LYS A 17 -2.91 -10.26 5.34
N ALA A 18 -4.15 -9.81 5.23
CA ALA A 18 -5.08 -9.65 6.35
C ALA A 18 -6.52 -9.91 5.88
N PRO A 19 -7.47 -10.20 6.80
CA PRO A 19 -8.88 -10.30 6.47
C PRO A 19 -9.38 -9.05 5.73
N GLY A 20 -10.15 -9.24 4.66
CA GLY A 20 -10.65 -8.14 3.82
C GLY A 20 -9.63 -7.56 2.83
N ILE A 21 -8.32 -7.85 2.96
CA ILE A 21 -7.28 -7.27 2.10
C ILE A 21 -6.95 -8.22 0.93
N LYS A 22 -7.36 -7.82 -0.27
CA LYS A 22 -7.17 -8.57 -1.51
C LYS A 22 -6.22 -7.84 -2.46
N GLY A 23 -5.41 -8.61 -3.19
CA GLY A 23 -4.46 -8.06 -4.17
C GLY A 23 -3.09 -7.66 -3.60
N PRO A 24 -2.07 -7.50 -4.45
CA PRO A 24 -0.71 -7.16 -4.03
C PRO A 24 -0.57 -5.73 -3.50
N GLU A 25 -1.24 -4.77 -4.14
CA GLU A 25 -1.21 -3.36 -3.74
C GLU A 25 -1.79 -3.14 -2.34
N ALA A 26 -3.00 -3.64 -2.07
CA ALA A 26 -3.63 -3.49 -0.76
C ALA A 26 -2.82 -4.18 0.36
N ARG A 27 -2.15 -5.30 0.06
CA ARG A 27 -1.24 -5.96 1.02
C ARG A 27 -0.01 -5.11 1.30
N PHE A 28 0.54 -4.45 0.28
CA PHE A 28 1.67 -3.54 0.44
C PHE A 28 1.29 -2.34 1.30
N ALA A 29 0.16 -1.69 0.99
CA ALA A 29 -0.38 -0.58 1.79
C ALA A 29 -0.58 -0.99 3.26
N ASN A 30 -1.17 -2.16 3.50
CA ASN A 30 -1.34 -2.69 4.85
C ASN A 30 -0.02 -2.88 5.61
N THR A 31 1.03 -3.40 4.96
CA THR A 31 2.34 -3.51 5.63
C THR A 31 2.91 -2.15 5.98
N LEU A 32 2.82 -1.20 5.06
CA LEU A 32 3.35 0.14 5.24
C LEU A 32 2.61 0.85 6.39
N GLU A 33 1.27 0.84 6.35
CA GLU A 33 0.40 1.37 7.38
C GLU A 33 0.73 0.77 8.74
N LYS A 34 0.80 -0.57 8.84
CA LYS A 34 1.15 -1.25 10.09
C LYS A 34 2.51 -0.79 10.62
N LYS A 35 3.53 -0.68 9.77
CA LYS A 35 4.88 -0.24 10.17
C LYS A 35 4.88 1.21 10.66
N MET A 36 4.11 2.08 10.03
CA MET A 36 3.96 3.48 10.44
C MET A 36 3.23 3.58 11.78
N ASN A 37 2.12 2.86 11.94
CA ASN A 37 1.34 2.85 13.17
C ASN A 37 2.11 2.27 14.37
N GLU A 38 2.90 1.21 14.16
CA GLU A 38 3.81 0.66 15.18
C GLU A 38 4.79 1.74 15.69
N LEU A 39 5.41 2.49 14.78
CA LEU A 39 6.38 3.52 15.16
C LEU A 39 5.70 4.77 15.74
N ALA A 40 4.53 5.15 15.24
CA ALA A 40 3.72 6.23 15.80
C ALA A 40 3.31 5.92 17.25
N ALA A 41 2.94 4.68 17.56
CA ALA A 41 2.64 4.24 18.93
C ALA A 41 3.84 4.36 19.87
N ASP A 42 5.07 4.21 19.36
CA ASP A 42 6.32 4.43 20.10
C ASP A 42 6.73 5.92 20.19
N GLY A 43 5.89 6.83 19.69
CA GLY A 43 6.10 8.27 19.68
C GLY A 43 6.98 8.78 18.53
N TRP A 44 7.17 8.00 17.48
CA TRP A 44 7.91 8.43 16.28
C TRP A 44 6.99 9.09 15.25
N GLU A 45 7.36 10.27 14.80
CA GLU A 45 6.68 11.01 13.73
C GLU A 45 7.33 10.67 12.38
N TYR A 46 6.53 10.25 11.41
CA TYR A 46 7.00 10.03 10.04
C TYR A 46 7.45 11.34 9.41
N GLN A 47 8.55 11.31 8.66
CA GLN A 47 9.07 12.49 7.98
C GLN A 47 9.04 12.31 6.46
N ARG A 48 9.68 11.25 5.96
CA ARG A 48 9.78 10.98 4.53
C ARG A 48 10.27 9.56 4.22
N SER A 49 10.12 9.19 2.96
CA SER A 49 10.77 8.05 2.34
C SER A 49 11.92 8.52 1.45
N ASP A 50 13.09 7.89 1.57
CA ASP A 50 14.25 8.17 0.72
C ASP A 50 14.68 6.89 -0.01
N ILE A 51 15.32 7.03 -1.18
CA ILE A 51 16.00 5.94 -1.89
C ILE A 51 17.49 6.29 -1.96
N LEU A 52 18.33 5.51 -1.27
CA LEU A 52 19.75 5.81 -1.10
C LEU A 52 20.64 4.68 -1.64
N PRO A 53 21.82 4.99 -2.19
CA PRO A 53 22.79 3.98 -2.56
C PRO A 53 23.40 3.32 -1.30
N SER A 54 23.50 2.00 -1.32
CA SER A 54 24.12 1.14 -0.30
C SER A 54 25.23 0.34 -0.96
N GLU A 55 26.46 0.40 -0.43
CA GLU A 55 27.57 -0.42 -0.93
C GLU A 55 27.55 -1.79 -0.24
N GLU A 56 27.40 -2.85 -1.03
CA GLU A 56 27.29 -4.22 -0.53
C GLU A 56 28.30 -5.13 -1.18
N ARG A 57 28.76 -6.14 -0.45
CA ARG A 57 29.68 -7.14 -0.99
C ARG A 57 28.98 -7.97 -2.07
N GLN A 58 29.61 -8.05 -3.23
CA GLN A 58 29.19 -8.91 -4.33
C GLN A 58 30.30 -9.94 -4.60
N GLY A 59 30.03 -11.21 -4.29
CA GLY A 59 31.01 -12.28 -4.45
C GLY A 59 32.21 -12.18 -3.50
N LEU A 60 33.36 -12.72 -3.90
CA LEU A 60 34.51 -12.86 -2.99
C LEU A 60 35.32 -11.57 -2.82
N THR A 61 35.41 -10.72 -3.85
CA THR A 61 36.30 -9.53 -3.86
C THR A 61 35.65 -8.25 -4.39
N SER A 62 34.41 -8.26 -4.89
CA SER A 62 33.74 -7.08 -5.44
C SER A 62 32.76 -6.45 -4.47
N THR A 63 32.49 -5.16 -4.66
CA THR A 63 31.33 -4.47 -4.09
C THR A 63 30.38 -4.04 -5.20
N GLN A 64 29.11 -3.87 -4.85
CA GLN A 64 28.06 -3.38 -5.73
C GLN A 64 27.26 -2.30 -5.01
N THR A 65 26.86 -1.26 -5.75
CA THR A 65 25.89 -0.28 -5.25
C THR A 65 24.46 -0.78 -5.45
N VAL A 66 23.72 -0.90 -4.36
CA VAL A 66 22.30 -1.29 -4.31
C VAL A 66 21.48 -0.10 -3.83
N TYR A 67 20.49 0.33 -4.59
CA TYR A 67 19.57 1.38 -4.14
C TYR A 67 18.52 0.79 -3.20
N ARG A 68 18.44 1.32 -1.98
CA ARG A 68 17.49 0.87 -0.95
C ARG A 68 16.56 2.00 -0.55
N SER A 69 15.28 1.68 -0.48
CA SER A 69 14.26 2.54 0.10
C SER A 69 14.26 2.45 1.62
N VAL A 70 14.20 3.61 2.28
CA VAL A 70 14.16 3.76 3.73
C VAL A 70 13.03 4.70 4.13
N LEU A 71 12.54 4.54 5.36
CA LEU A 71 11.58 5.43 5.99
C LEU A 71 12.29 6.17 7.14
N VAL A 72 12.17 7.48 7.16
CA VAL A 72 12.78 8.37 8.15
C VAL A 72 11.71 8.86 9.11
N PHE A 73 12.00 8.74 10.40
CA PHE A 73 11.15 9.19 11.50
C PHE A 73 11.94 10.07 12.47
N ARG A 74 11.23 10.91 13.23
CA ARG A 74 11.80 11.72 14.30
C ARG A 74 10.97 11.68 15.59
N ARG A 75 11.56 12.04 16.71
CA ARG A 75 10.87 12.26 18.00
C ARG A 75 11.59 13.36 18.79
N ALA A 76 10.87 14.23 19.49
CA ALA A 76 11.50 15.28 20.30
C ALA A 76 12.22 14.71 21.54
N LEU A 77 13.44 15.20 21.84
CA LEU A 77 14.28 14.78 22.98
C LEU A 77 13.87 15.40 24.32
N THR A 78 12.95 16.37 24.32
CA THR A 78 12.48 17.03 25.54
C THR A 78 10.98 17.18 25.45
N ALA A 79 10.26 16.51 26.35
CA ALA A 79 8.82 16.48 26.42
C ALA A 79 8.26 17.88 26.75
N LYS A 80 7.92 18.63 25.71
CA LYS A 80 6.74 19.49 25.75
C LYS A 80 5.84 18.93 24.66
N PRO A 81 4.69 18.32 24.99
CA PRO A 81 3.71 17.98 23.98
C PRO A 81 3.41 19.26 23.18
N PRO A 82 3.34 19.23 21.84
CA PRO A 82 2.64 20.28 21.14
C PRO A 82 1.22 20.30 21.72
N GLU A 83 0.91 21.37 22.45
CA GLU A 83 -0.45 21.67 22.87
C GLU A 83 -1.22 21.96 21.58
N ASP A 84 -2.15 21.09 21.25
CA ASP A 84 -3.24 21.25 20.28
C ASP A 84 -2.94 21.89 18.92
N GLU A 85 -2.87 21.04 17.90
CA GLU A 85 -3.55 21.32 16.63
C GLU A 85 -4.50 20.15 16.35
N THR A 86 -5.51 19.98 17.21
CA THR A 86 -6.76 19.39 16.75
C THR A 86 -7.38 20.40 15.79
N GLU A 87 -7.01 20.33 14.51
CA GLU A 87 -7.82 20.95 13.46
C GLU A 87 -9.18 20.24 13.49
N ALA A 88 -10.11 20.82 14.25
CA ALA A 88 -11.51 20.49 14.19
C ALA A 88 -11.98 20.83 12.78
N TYR A 89 -12.02 19.83 11.90
CA TYR A 89 -12.76 19.93 10.66
C TYR A 89 -14.20 20.34 11.02
N PRO A 90 -14.72 21.47 10.53
CA PRO A 90 -16.13 21.75 10.68
C PRO A 90 -16.87 20.63 9.96
N VAL A 91 -17.61 19.81 10.71
CA VAL A 91 -18.64 18.95 10.15
C VAL A 91 -19.65 19.91 9.50
N THR A 92 -19.60 20.07 8.19
CA THR A 92 -20.75 20.56 7.44
C THR A 92 -21.82 19.48 7.62
N GLN A 93 -22.74 19.76 8.52
CA GLN A 93 -23.99 19.04 8.63
C GLN A 93 -24.78 19.42 7.38
N ASP A 94 -24.45 18.79 6.25
CA ASP A 94 -25.22 18.95 5.01
C ASP A 94 -26.56 18.25 5.23
N ASP A 95 -27.59 19.09 5.17
CA ASP A 95 -28.99 18.75 5.28
C ASP A 95 -29.35 17.49 4.49
N GLU A 96 -29.99 16.58 5.20
CA GLU A 96 -30.72 15.44 4.69
C GLU A 96 -31.68 15.91 3.59
N VAL A 97 -31.41 15.52 2.34
CA VAL A 97 -32.39 15.64 1.24
C VAL A 97 -33.07 14.28 1.13
N PRO A 98 -34.31 14.11 1.61
CA PRO A 98 -35.07 12.89 1.37
C PRO A 98 -35.53 12.93 -0.09
N VAL A 99 -35.06 12.00 -0.91
CA VAL A 99 -35.71 11.70 -2.19
C VAL A 99 -36.29 10.30 -2.12
N GLU A 100 -37.60 10.30 -2.32
CA GLU A 100 -38.57 9.24 -2.07
C GLU A 100 -38.28 7.97 -2.88
N ALA A 101 -38.69 6.84 -2.30
CA ALA A 101 -38.71 5.54 -2.95
C ALA A 101 -39.70 5.56 -4.11
N ASP A 102 -39.21 5.38 -5.33
CA ASP A 102 -40.06 5.03 -6.48
C ASP A 102 -40.13 3.50 -6.56
N ASP A 103 -41.28 3.00 -6.11
CA ASP A 103 -41.70 1.61 -6.20
C ASP A 103 -42.37 1.44 -7.58
N GLN A 104 -41.68 0.79 -8.53
CA GLN A 104 -42.31 0.23 -9.72
C GLN A 104 -41.93 -1.23 -9.89
N GLU A 105 -42.89 -2.07 -9.51
CA GLU A 105 -42.97 -3.49 -9.81
C GLU A 105 -42.98 -3.79 -11.33
N ALA A 106 -42.23 -4.85 -11.66
CA ALA A 106 -42.56 -5.95 -12.58
C ALA A 106 -42.64 -5.75 -14.11
N SER A 107 -41.75 -6.45 -14.81
CA SER A 107 -42.02 -7.26 -16.01
C SER A 107 -40.79 -8.15 -16.26
N ASP A 108 -40.79 -9.40 -15.85
CA ASP A 108 -41.16 -10.58 -16.65
C ASP A 108 -40.00 -11.15 -17.51
N THR A 109 -39.58 -12.36 -17.11
CA THR A 109 -39.07 -13.49 -17.90
C THR A 109 -38.05 -13.25 -19.03
N ALA A 110 -36.82 -13.75 -18.84
CA ALA A 110 -36.23 -14.81 -19.69
C ALA A 110 -34.81 -15.16 -19.20
N GLU A 111 -34.64 -16.38 -18.69
CA GLU A 111 -33.34 -17.06 -18.63
C GLU A 111 -32.85 -17.34 -20.07
N PRO A 112 -31.58 -17.11 -20.42
CA PRO A 112 -30.98 -17.77 -21.56
C PRO A 112 -30.16 -18.98 -21.10
N ASP A 113 -30.57 -20.10 -21.68
CA ASP A 113 -29.96 -21.43 -21.75
C ASP A 113 -28.44 -21.50 -21.63
N VAL A 114 -28.03 -22.56 -20.94
CA VAL A 114 -26.69 -23.16 -21.00
C VAL A 114 -26.53 -23.82 -22.38
N GLU A 115 -25.65 -23.28 -23.23
CA GLU A 115 -25.15 -24.01 -24.39
C GLU A 115 -23.64 -24.22 -24.26
N THR A 116 -23.30 -25.48 -23.98
CA THR A 116 -21.96 -26.06 -24.07
C THR A 116 -21.45 -25.97 -25.51
N ALA A 117 -20.25 -25.43 -25.72
CA ALA A 117 -19.47 -25.67 -26.92
C ALA A 117 -18.05 -26.10 -26.51
N GLU A 118 -17.74 -27.37 -26.75
CA GLU A 118 -16.40 -27.96 -26.71
C GLU A 118 -15.58 -27.53 -27.95
N ASP A 119 -14.24 -27.49 -27.78
CA ASP A 119 -13.16 -27.86 -28.74
C ASP A 119 -13.05 -27.05 -30.06
N VAL A 120 -11.93 -26.54 -30.60
CA VAL A 120 -10.45 -26.79 -30.68
C VAL A 120 -9.87 -25.55 -31.44
N PRO A 121 -8.56 -25.39 -31.81
CA PRO A 121 -7.33 -26.10 -31.45
C PRO A 121 -6.13 -25.20 -31.07
N ASP A 122 -5.09 -25.87 -30.57
CA ASP A 122 -3.68 -25.45 -30.46
C ASP A 122 -3.16 -24.77 -31.74
N GLU A 123 -2.55 -23.60 -31.61
CA GLU A 123 -1.60 -23.07 -32.60
C GLU A 123 -0.19 -23.10 -32.00
N ASP A 124 0.57 -24.10 -32.46
CA ASP A 124 2.02 -24.17 -32.41
C ASP A 124 2.64 -22.87 -32.99
N ALA A 125 3.34 -22.11 -32.15
CA ALA A 125 4.27 -21.07 -32.60
C ALA A 125 5.68 -21.40 -32.10
N GLU A 126 6.53 -21.61 -33.08
CA GLU A 126 7.83 -22.25 -33.06
C GLU A 126 8.84 -21.58 -32.11
N ASN A 127 9.51 -22.42 -31.33
CA ASN A 127 10.70 -22.08 -30.55
C ASN A 127 11.94 -22.15 -31.46
N GLU A 128 12.29 -21.02 -32.09
CA GLU A 128 13.60 -20.90 -32.76
C GLU A 128 14.70 -20.63 -31.72
N LYS A 129 15.47 -21.68 -31.49
CA LYS A 129 16.61 -21.73 -30.58
C LYS A 129 17.89 -21.52 -31.38
N SER A 130 18.59 -20.39 -31.20
CA SER A 130 20.04 -20.20 -31.42
C SER A 130 20.44 -18.78 -30.97
N PRO A 131 21.61 -18.59 -30.32
CA PRO A 131 22.84 -18.48 -31.10
C PRO A 131 24.07 -19.18 -30.51
N ALA A 132 25.09 -19.24 -31.38
CA ALA A 132 26.46 -19.71 -31.17
C ALA A 132 27.30 -18.79 -30.26
#